data_AF-A0A7C8LUW4-F1
#
_entry.id   AF-A0A7C8LUW4-F1
#
_cell.length_a   1.000
_cell.length_b   1.000
_cell.length_c   1.000
_cell.angle_alpha   90.00
_cell.angle_beta   90.00
_cell.angle_gamma   90.00
#
_symmetry.space_group_name_H-M   'P 1'
#
loop_
_entity.id
_entity.type
_entity.pdbx_description
1 polymer ?
#
loop_
_entity_poly.entity_id
_entity_poly.type
_entity_poly.pdbx_seq_one_letter_code
_entity_poly.pdbx_strand_id
1 'polypeptide(L)'
;MNNIFKVLLCITAVAILMTGCVGGKSGIQINPTLHTTSKADYIKTDKEIELPENYSQNNYKRLVVGVYFFPNKDSDNYGEFPVETVSTSLETEISKLKRFTIVSRHGGQKAKMAEKRFQDMGTTDSKTRMRFGRGLNADYTLFGGVSAVKEEYERVDNNELIYIVRVDYQLLDVETDEIVEADYVEGRSRRTFVRLPSGKILGGFDPTRGATDAINQASINALKVLANRLGNKLPIGAQVVGIRGSRFALDKGKEEGFMGQQTIIMYTEDMGIDVPLAVGEVHPGAHKSSGKIIKWSTDPELKELVEEAKSDPTFMARNEVFAVSNGMPTPPEWETNYKD
;
A
#
# COMPACT_ATOMS: atom_id res chain seq x y z
N MET A 1 -40.38 -64.09 -4.08
CA MET A 1 -41.72 -63.53 -4.37
C MET A 1 -41.66 -62.02 -4.18
N ASN A 2 -41.97 -61.32 -5.26
CA ASN A 2 -42.44 -59.93 -5.40
C ASN A 2 -41.53 -58.74 -5.07
N ASN A 3 -41.10 -58.12 -6.18
CA ASN A 3 -40.71 -56.73 -6.38
C ASN A 3 -41.80 -55.73 -6.00
N ILE A 4 -41.40 -54.52 -5.58
CA ILE A 4 -41.92 -53.18 -5.98
C ILE A 4 -40.85 -52.17 -5.49
N PHE A 5 -39.94 -51.70 -6.35
CA PHE A 5 -39.97 -50.44 -7.12
C PHE A 5 -39.74 -49.13 -6.32
N LYS A 6 -38.51 -48.61 -6.49
CA LYS A 6 -38.08 -47.21 -6.67
C LYS A 6 -38.66 -46.12 -5.74
N VAL A 7 -37.78 -45.52 -4.93
CA VAL A 7 -37.54 -44.06 -5.00
C VAL A 7 -36.03 -43.82 -4.95
N LEU A 8 -35.61 -43.05 -5.94
CA LEU A 8 -34.29 -42.54 -6.25
C LEU A 8 -34.17 -41.17 -5.57
N LEU A 9 -33.12 -40.91 -4.78
CA LEU A 9 -32.56 -39.57 -4.72
C LEU A 9 -31.09 -39.59 -4.30
N CYS A 10 -30.27 -39.05 -5.21
CA CYS A 10 -28.83 -38.92 -5.16
C CYS A 10 -28.36 -37.94 -4.09
N ILE A 11 -27.35 -38.33 -3.28
CA ILE A 11 -26.30 -37.40 -2.84
C ILE A 11 -24.97 -38.15 -2.91
N THR A 12 -24.30 -38.02 -4.05
CA THR A 12 -22.89 -38.37 -4.24
C THR A 12 -22.03 -37.32 -3.56
N ALA A 13 -21.54 -37.60 -2.34
CA ALA A 13 -20.48 -36.84 -1.72
C ALA A 13 -19.13 -37.26 -2.32
N VAL A 14 -18.60 -36.39 -3.17
CA VAL A 14 -17.27 -36.48 -3.77
C VAL A 14 -16.22 -36.27 -2.69
N ALA A 15 -15.54 -37.35 -2.29
CA ALA A 15 -14.34 -37.30 -1.47
C ALA A 15 -13.13 -37.05 -2.39
N ILE A 16 -12.72 -35.78 -2.52
CA ILE A 16 -11.42 -35.44 -3.10
C ILE A 16 -10.41 -35.37 -1.96
N LEU A 17 -9.41 -36.24 -2.07
CA LEU A 17 -8.21 -36.34 -1.27
C LEU A 17 -7.43 -35.02 -1.29
N MET A 18 -7.34 -34.37 -0.13
CA MET A 18 -6.42 -33.29 0.15
C MET A 18 -5.00 -33.85 0.28
N THR A 19 -4.24 -33.86 -0.81
CA THR A 19 -2.78 -33.92 -0.79
C THR A 19 -2.24 -32.49 -0.78
N GLY A 20 -1.63 -32.08 0.34
CA GLY A 20 -1.02 -30.76 0.46
C GLY A 20 -0.53 -30.43 1.88
N CYS A 21 0.19 -31.36 2.53
CA CYS A 21 0.95 -31.03 3.73
C CYS A 21 2.13 -30.12 3.36
N VAL A 22 1.94 -28.80 3.42
CA VAL A 22 3.05 -27.85 3.52
C VAL A 22 3.41 -27.75 5.00
N GLY A 23 4.50 -28.41 5.36
CA GLY A 23 5.12 -28.28 6.67
C GLY A 23 5.67 -26.88 6.87
N GLY A 24 4.86 -25.99 7.46
CA GLY A 24 5.32 -24.73 8.00
C GLY A 24 5.53 -24.87 9.51
N LYS A 25 6.74 -24.61 10.01
CA LYS A 25 6.92 -24.24 11.41
C LYS A 25 5.99 -23.05 11.65
N SER A 26 4.93 -23.23 12.44
CA SER A 26 3.98 -22.19 12.81
C SER A 26 4.64 -21.20 13.79
N GLY A 27 5.61 -20.44 13.28
CA GLY A 27 6.06 -19.22 13.93
C GLY A 27 4.98 -18.16 13.74
N ILE A 28 4.61 -17.48 14.82
CA ILE A 28 3.70 -16.34 14.73
C ILE A 28 4.35 -15.31 13.82
N GLN A 29 3.67 -14.96 12.72
CA GLN A 29 4.18 -14.00 11.76
C GLN A 29 4.21 -12.60 12.39
N ILE A 30 5.41 -12.02 12.54
CA ILE A 30 5.60 -10.70 13.18
C ILE A 30 5.91 -9.63 12.15
N ASN A 31 6.72 -9.98 11.14
CA ASN A 31 7.04 -9.06 10.06
C ASN A 31 5.93 -9.09 8.99
N PRO A 32 5.49 -7.92 8.51
CA PRO A 32 4.45 -7.84 7.49
C PRO A 32 4.93 -8.49 6.19
N THR A 33 4.06 -9.27 5.53
CA THR A 33 4.31 -9.71 4.14
C THR A 33 4.07 -8.52 3.23
N LEU A 34 5.13 -8.02 2.60
CA LEU A 34 5.05 -6.94 1.61
C LEU A 34 5.24 -7.52 0.23
N HIS A 35 4.36 -7.16 -0.71
CA HIS A 35 4.52 -7.49 -2.11
C HIS A 35 5.23 -6.33 -2.81
N THR A 36 6.49 -6.54 -3.19
CA THR A 36 7.34 -5.56 -3.86
C THR A 36 7.90 -6.16 -5.13
N THR A 37 7.94 -5.39 -6.21
CA THR A 37 8.52 -5.84 -7.48
C THR A 37 9.85 -5.13 -7.70
N SER A 38 10.89 -5.91 -7.96
CA SER A 38 12.24 -5.41 -8.22
C SER A 38 12.69 -5.76 -9.63
N LYS A 39 13.71 -5.03 -10.11
CA LYS A 39 14.42 -5.36 -11.36
C LYS A 39 14.95 -6.80 -11.39
N ALA A 40 15.33 -7.35 -10.24
CA ALA A 40 15.90 -8.69 -10.17
C ALA A 40 14.89 -9.77 -10.60
N ASP A 41 13.60 -9.53 -10.37
CA ASP A 41 12.54 -10.49 -10.67
C ASP A 41 12.38 -10.71 -12.19
N TYR A 42 12.60 -9.66 -12.98
CA TYR A 42 12.54 -9.71 -14.44
C TYR A 42 13.79 -10.25 -15.11
N ILE A 43 14.95 -10.10 -14.45
CA ILE A 43 16.23 -10.57 -15.00
C ILE A 43 16.49 -12.04 -14.62
N LYS A 44 16.11 -12.45 -13.41
CA LYS A 44 16.47 -13.78 -12.86
C LYS A 44 15.39 -14.85 -13.07
N THR A 45 14.12 -14.46 -13.02
CA THR A 45 13.00 -15.40 -13.00
C THR A 45 12.31 -15.51 -14.37
N ASP A 46 12.81 -14.76 -15.37
CA ASP A 46 12.20 -14.61 -16.70
C ASP A 46 10.68 -14.32 -16.65
N LYS A 47 10.28 -13.52 -15.66
CA LYS A 47 8.86 -13.17 -15.46
C LYS A 47 8.28 -12.53 -16.74
N GLU A 48 7.07 -12.95 -17.08
CA GLU A 48 6.29 -12.38 -18.17
C GLU A 48 5.91 -10.92 -17.89
N ILE A 49 5.76 -10.13 -18.95
CA ILE A 49 5.42 -8.71 -18.83
C ILE A 49 3.90 -8.60 -18.90
N GLU A 50 3.26 -8.51 -17.74
CA GLU A 50 1.81 -8.38 -17.63
C GLU A 50 1.43 -7.04 -17.00
N LEU A 51 0.33 -6.45 -17.47
CA LEU A 51 -0.17 -5.19 -16.91
C LEU A 51 -0.67 -5.40 -15.47
N PRO A 52 -0.36 -4.48 -14.54
CA PRO A 52 -0.80 -4.60 -13.15
C PRO A 52 -2.31 -4.39 -13.05
N GLU A 53 -2.96 -4.99 -12.04
CA GLU A 53 -4.39 -4.79 -11.80
C GLU A 53 -4.76 -3.31 -11.64
N ASN A 54 -5.95 -2.94 -12.11
CA ASN A 54 -6.53 -1.59 -12.04
C ASN A 54 -5.63 -0.47 -12.62
N TYR A 55 -4.75 -0.81 -13.56
CA TYR A 55 -4.11 0.22 -14.39
C TYR A 55 -5.20 1.00 -15.13
N SER A 56 -4.99 2.31 -15.24
CA SER A 56 -5.93 3.19 -15.94
C SER A 56 -5.18 4.37 -16.50
N GLN A 57 -5.59 4.80 -17.69
CA GLN A 57 -5.10 6.04 -18.28
C GLN A 57 -5.56 7.28 -17.49
N ASN A 58 -6.62 7.16 -16.68
CA ASN A 58 -7.09 8.23 -15.82
C ASN A 58 -6.29 8.34 -14.51
N ASN A 59 -5.61 7.26 -14.10
CA ASN A 59 -4.75 7.22 -12.90
C ASN A 59 -3.37 7.89 -13.12
N TYR A 60 -3.25 8.78 -14.11
CA TYR A 60 -2.05 9.61 -14.36
C TYR A 60 -1.95 10.84 -13.45
N LYS A 61 -2.88 11.00 -12.50
CA LYS A 61 -2.87 12.05 -11.49
C LYS A 61 -2.76 11.44 -10.10
N ARG A 62 -2.06 12.15 -9.21
CA ARG A 62 -1.95 11.79 -7.79
C ARG A 62 -3.34 11.85 -7.15
N LEU A 63 -3.87 10.70 -6.74
CA LEU A 63 -5.19 10.60 -6.12
C LEU A 63 -5.24 11.46 -4.85
N VAL A 64 -6.29 12.28 -4.71
CA VAL A 64 -6.46 13.13 -3.53
C VAL A 64 -7.34 12.41 -2.52
N VAL A 65 -6.73 11.99 -1.40
CA VAL A 65 -7.36 11.12 -0.42
C VAL A 65 -7.54 11.85 0.91
N GLY A 66 -8.78 11.92 1.40
CA GLY A 66 -9.10 12.27 2.77
C GLY A 66 -8.98 11.04 3.65
N VAL A 67 -8.30 11.13 4.78
CA VAL A 67 -8.05 9.97 5.65
C VAL A 67 -8.83 10.13 6.95
N TYR A 68 -9.58 9.10 7.33
CA TYR A 68 -10.39 9.07 8.54
C TYR A 68 -10.24 7.72 9.22
N PHE A 69 -9.71 7.73 10.45
CA PHE A 69 -9.58 6.52 11.25
C PHE A 69 -10.29 6.68 12.59
N PHE A 70 -11.10 5.68 12.94
CA PHE A 70 -11.95 5.70 14.12
C PHE A 70 -11.68 4.49 15.03
N PRO A 71 -11.89 4.62 16.35
CA PRO A 71 -11.87 3.47 17.24
C PRO A 71 -13.01 2.54 16.86
N ASN A 72 -12.72 1.26 16.64
CA ASN A 72 -13.77 0.26 16.61
C ASN A 72 -14.02 -0.22 18.04
N LYS A 73 -15.19 0.11 18.62
CA LYS A 73 -15.56 -0.22 20.00
C LYS A 73 -16.20 -1.60 20.14
N ASP A 74 -16.44 -2.32 19.05
CA ASP A 74 -17.30 -3.51 19.00
C ASP A 74 -16.57 -4.86 19.20
N SER A 75 -15.47 -4.93 19.98
CA SER A 75 -15.12 -6.22 20.58
C SER A 75 -14.75 -6.10 22.05
N ASP A 76 -15.28 -7.04 22.82
CA ASP A 76 -15.19 -7.17 24.27
C ASP A 76 -13.74 -7.30 24.82
N ASN A 77 -12.71 -7.29 23.95
CA ASN A 77 -11.29 -7.37 24.32
C ASN A 77 -10.47 -6.11 23.97
N TYR A 78 -11.10 -5.04 23.47
CA TYR A 78 -10.42 -3.81 23.08
C TYR A 78 -10.37 -2.80 24.25
N GLY A 79 -9.17 -2.53 24.77
CA GLY A 79 -8.95 -1.48 25.78
C GLY A 79 -9.22 -0.05 25.25
N GLU A 80 -9.31 0.93 26.16
CA GLU A 80 -9.32 2.35 25.79
C GLU A 80 -7.96 2.75 25.21
N PHE A 81 -7.82 2.67 23.89
CA PHE A 81 -6.60 3.08 23.21
C PHE A 81 -6.68 4.55 22.78
N PRO A 82 -5.56 5.30 22.80
CA PRO A 82 -5.52 6.68 22.32
C PRO A 82 -5.57 6.71 20.80
N VAL A 83 -6.77 6.47 20.25
CA VAL A 83 -6.97 6.34 18.81
C VAL A 83 -6.60 7.60 18.05
N GLU A 84 -6.71 8.78 18.65
CA GLU A 84 -6.25 10.03 18.02
C GLU A 84 -4.75 10.02 17.68
N THR A 85 -3.92 9.41 18.55
CA THR A 85 -2.48 9.28 18.31
C THR A 85 -2.23 8.32 17.15
N VAL A 86 -2.94 7.18 17.15
CA VAL A 86 -2.85 6.21 16.07
C VAL A 86 -3.30 6.85 14.75
N SER A 87 -4.47 7.50 14.69
CA SER A 87 -4.96 8.19 13.48
C SER A 87 -3.97 9.22 12.93
N THR A 88 -3.30 9.99 13.78
CA THR A 88 -2.27 10.96 13.33
C THR A 88 -1.02 10.27 12.80
N SER A 89 -0.60 9.18 13.44
CA SER A 89 0.47 8.32 12.93
C SER A 89 0.07 7.66 11.60
N LEU A 90 -1.19 7.22 11.46
CA LEU A 90 -1.74 6.66 10.22
C LEU A 90 -1.70 7.70 9.09
N GLU A 91 -2.18 8.93 9.32
CA GLU A 91 -2.10 10.05 8.36
C GLU A 91 -0.64 10.31 7.94
N THR A 92 0.29 10.32 8.90
CA THR A 92 1.71 10.59 8.65
C THR A 92 2.35 9.50 7.79
N GLU A 93 2.16 8.23 8.10
CA GLU A 93 2.77 7.12 7.35
C GLU A 93 2.22 7.00 5.93
N ILE A 94 0.90 7.20 5.74
CA ILE A 94 0.31 7.20 4.40
C ILE A 94 0.87 8.37 3.56
N SER A 95 1.13 9.54 4.17
CA SER A 95 1.71 10.68 3.46
C SER A 95 3.12 10.42 2.91
N LYS A 96 3.87 9.50 3.54
CA LYS A 96 5.23 9.12 3.10
C LYS A 96 5.23 8.33 1.81
N LEU A 97 4.11 7.72 1.46
CA LEU A 97 4.01 6.94 0.23
C LEU A 97 4.18 7.82 -1.01
N LYS A 98 3.94 9.13 -0.90
CA LYS A 98 3.94 10.13 -1.99
C LYS A 98 3.01 9.82 -3.16
N ARG A 99 2.43 8.62 -3.22
CA ARG A 99 1.43 8.14 -4.19
C ARG A 99 0.09 8.85 -4.08
N PHE A 100 -0.24 9.37 -2.90
CA PHE A 100 -1.51 10.02 -2.60
C PHE A 100 -1.28 11.47 -2.17
N THR A 101 -2.13 12.39 -2.61
CA THR A 101 -2.26 13.70 -1.98
C THR A 101 -3.11 13.52 -0.73
N ILE A 102 -2.48 13.43 0.45
CA ILE A 102 -3.23 13.30 1.69
C ILE A 102 -3.76 14.67 2.12
N VAL A 103 -5.08 14.82 2.11
CA VAL A 103 -5.75 15.97 2.69
C VAL A 103 -5.94 15.68 4.17
N SER A 104 -5.03 16.20 5.01
CA SER A 104 -5.16 16.03 6.46
C SER A 104 -6.42 16.74 6.97
N ARG A 105 -7.26 15.97 7.66
CA ARG A 105 -8.52 16.44 8.24
C ARG A 105 -8.40 16.67 9.74
N HIS A 106 -7.49 15.97 10.41
CA HIS A 106 -7.25 16.17 11.84
C HIS A 106 -6.06 17.11 12.11
N GLY A 107 -4.84 16.71 11.77
CA GLY A 107 -3.63 17.50 12.05
C GLY A 107 -3.60 18.85 11.31
N GLY A 108 -4.01 18.85 10.04
CA GLY A 108 -4.05 20.05 9.20
C GLY A 108 -5.00 21.13 9.71
N GLN A 109 -6.11 20.75 10.35
CA GLN A 109 -7.03 21.72 10.96
C GLN A 109 -6.44 22.36 12.21
N LYS A 110 -5.75 21.59 13.05
CA LYS A 110 -5.02 22.11 14.22
C LYS A 110 -3.95 23.12 13.79
N ALA A 111 -3.18 22.81 12.75
CA ALA A 111 -2.16 23.72 12.19
C ALA A 111 -2.77 25.02 11.63
N LYS A 112 -3.85 24.93 10.85
CA LYS A 112 -4.56 26.11 10.32
C LYS A 112 -5.09 27.01 11.44
N MET A 113 -5.61 26.43 12.52
CA MET A 113 -6.09 27.20 13.67
C MET A 113 -4.94 27.90 14.40
N ALA A 114 -3.79 27.25 14.55
CA ALA A 114 -2.60 27.87 15.14
C ALA A 114 -2.08 29.05 14.28
N GLU A 115 -2.00 28.86 12.97
CA GLU A 115 -1.59 29.91 12.02
C GLU A 115 -2.57 31.08 12.01
N LYS A 116 -3.88 30.81 12.07
CA LYS A 116 -4.89 31.86 12.21
C LYS A 116 -4.65 32.69 13.48
N ARG A 117 -4.44 32.05 14.62
CA ARG A 117 -4.13 32.75 15.88
C ARG A 117 -2.87 33.60 15.76
N PHE A 118 -1.84 33.10 15.05
CA PHE A 118 -0.63 33.86 14.77
C PHE A 118 -0.90 35.10 13.91
N GLN A 119 -1.72 34.97 12.88
CA GLN A 119 -2.13 36.08 12.03
C GLN A 119 -2.98 37.11 12.79
N ASP A 120 -3.85 36.65 13.70
CA ASP A 120 -4.69 37.49 14.55
C ASP A 120 -3.86 38.33 15.55
N MET A 121 -2.63 37.94 15.87
CA MET A 121 -1.69 38.76 16.66
C MET A 121 -1.15 39.99 15.91
N GLY A 122 -1.48 40.15 14.62
CA GLY A 122 -1.15 41.35 13.85
C GLY A 122 0.32 41.46 13.43
N THR A 123 1.12 40.41 13.62
CA THR A 123 2.55 40.35 13.28
C THR A 123 2.83 39.95 11.83
N THR A 124 1.79 39.70 11.03
CA THR A 124 1.89 39.15 9.66
C THR A 124 1.47 40.16 8.60
N ASP A 125 2.13 40.13 7.44
CA ASP A 125 1.73 40.95 6.30
C ASP A 125 0.39 40.47 5.73
N SER A 126 -0.48 41.44 5.42
CA SER A 126 -1.73 41.25 4.69
C SER A 126 -1.56 40.49 3.36
N LYS A 127 -0.42 40.61 2.68
CA LYS A 127 -0.17 39.96 1.38
C LYS A 127 0.07 38.46 1.48
N THR A 128 0.67 37.99 2.59
CA THR A 128 1.02 36.58 2.81
C THR A 128 0.01 35.85 3.70
N ARG A 129 -1.04 36.55 4.17
CA ARG A 129 -2.06 35.99 5.06
C ARG A 129 -2.75 34.76 4.46
N MET A 130 -2.89 33.72 5.27
CA MET A 130 -3.63 32.51 4.93
C MET A 130 -5.11 32.85 4.70
N ARG A 131 -5.71 32.24 3.66
CA ARG A 131 -7.13 32.43 3.31
C ARG A 131 -7.92 31.14 3.57
N PHE A 132 -9.03 31.26 4.30
CA PHE A 132 -10.00 30.19 4.46
C PHE A 132 -10.77 29.93 3.15
N GLY A 133 -11.26 28.71 2.95
CA GLY A 133 -12.03 28.31 1.76
C GLY A 133 -11.20 27.90 0.53
N ARG A 134 -9.86 27.91 0.61
CA ARG A 134 -8.96 27.41 -0.45
C ARG A 134 -8.39 26.01 -0.15
N GLY A 135 -9.10 25.24 0.67
CA GLY A 135 -8.71 23.85 0.93
C GLY A 135 -8.91 22.99 -0.31
N LEU A 136 -8.03 22.01 -0.49
CA LEU A 136 -8.28 20.95 -1.48
C LEU A 136 -9.44 20.07 -1.00
N ASN A 137 -10.34 19.76 -1.92
CA ASN A 137 -11.32 18.69 -1.73
C ASN A 137 -10.63 17.35 -1.95
N ALA A 138 -11.18 16.30 -1.33
CA ALA A 138 -10.70 14.95 -1.56
C ALA A 138 -11.62 14.30 -2.58
N ASP A 139 -11.03 13.64 -3.56
CA ASP A 139 -11.76 12.85 -4.56
C ASP A 139 -12.12 11.48 -3.97
N TYR A 140 -11.23 10.94 -3.13
CA TYR A 140 -11.43 9.69 -2.42
C TYR A 140 -11.35 9.87 -0.91
N THR A 141 -12.02 8.99 -0.18
CA THR A 141 -11.93 8.92 1.28
C THR A 141 -11.47 7.53 1.70
N LEU A 142 -10.32 7.48 2.39
CA LEU A 142 -9.89 6.28 3.09
C LEU A 142 -10.44 6.32 4.51
N PHE A 143 -11.44 5.48 4.75
CA PHE A 143 -12.06 5.26 6.04
C PHE A 143 -11.48 3.98 6.68
N GLY A 144 -11.27 3.97 7.99
CA GLY A 144 -10.95 2.71 8.66
C GLY A 144 -11.25 2.65 10.16
N GLY A 145 -11.71 1.48 10.60
CA GLY A 145 -11.86 1.11 12.00
C GLY A 145 -10.55 0.51 12.52
N VAL A 146 -10.01 1.08 13.60
CA VAL A 146 -8.79 0.59 14.25
C VAL A 146 -9.17 -0.15 15.52
N SER A 147 -8.61 -1.34 15.69
CA SER A 147 -8.80 -2.19 16.85
C SER A 147 -7.48 -2.81 17.29
N ALA A 148 -7.29 -3.07 18.59
CA ALA A 148 -6.01 -3.56 19.11
C ALA A 148 -6.16 -4.62 20.22
N VAL A 149 -5.67 -5.84 19.95
CA VAL A 149 -5.69 -6.96 20.90
C VAL A 149 -4.31 -7.14 21.55
N LYS A 150 -4.31 -7.56 22.81
CA LYS A 150 -3.12 -8.03 23.52
C LYS A 150 -3.27 -9.52 23.82
N GLU A 151 -2.32 -10.32 23.34
CA GLU A 151 -2.22 -11.75 23.67
C GLU A 151 -0.98 -11.98 24.56
N GLU A 152 -1.12 -12.84 25.58
CA GLU A 152 -0.05 -13.20 26.50
C GLU A 152 0.16 -14.71 26.46
N TYR A 153 1.40 -15.13 26.20
CA TYR A 153 1.81 -16.53 26.14
C TYR A 153 2.87 -16.77 27.22
N GLU A 154 2.58 -17.66 28.16
CA GLU A 154 3.57 -18.11 29.12
C GLU A 154 4.42 -19.22 28.49
N ARG A 155 5.73 -18.99 28.35
CA ARG A 155 6.69 -20.04 27.97
C ARG A 155 7.59 -20.38 29.14
N VAL A 156 8.27 -21.52 29.02
CA VAL A 156 9.13 -22.09 30.07
C VAL A 156 10.25 -21.12 30.49
N ASP A 157 10.85 -20.42 29.53
CA ASP A 157 12.02 -19.54 29.79
C ASP A 157 11.64 -18.06 29.93
N ASN A 158 10.53 -17.65 29.33
CA ASN A 158 10.10 -16.26 29.24
C ASN A 158 8.59 -16.16 28.95
N ASN A 159 7.99 -15.03 29.32
CA ASN A 159 6.65 -14.69 28.87
C ASN A 159 6.74 -13.86 27.58
N GLU A 160 5.84 -14.15 26.65
CA GLU A 160 5.69 -13.41 25.40
C GLU A 160 4.40 -12.61 25.42
N LEU A 161 4.50 -11.35 25.01
CA LEU A 161 3.37 -10.46 24.75
C LEU A 161 3.32 -10.13 23.28
N ILE A 162 2.14 -10.30 22.70
CA ILE A 162 1.90 -9.98 21.30
C ILE A 162 0.80 -8.93 21.26
N TYR A 163 1.15 -7.77 20.72
CA TYR A 163 0.21 -6.71 20.43
C TYR A 163 -0.18 -6.82 18.97
N ILE A 164 -1.48 -6.93 18.71
CA ILE A 164 -2.05 -7.07 17.37
C ILE A 164 -2.93 -5.87 17.12
N VAL A 165 -2.58 -5.05 16.13
CA VAL A 165 -3.42 -3.94 15.67
C VAL A 165 -4.05 -4.35 14.35
N ARG A 166 -5.38 -4.34 14.31
CA ARG A 166 -6.17 -4.61 13.12
C ARG A 166 -6.80 -3.31 12.63
N VAL A 167 -6.67 -3.06 11.34
CA VAL A 167 -7.29 -1.91 10.67
C VAL A 167 -8.20 -2.46 9.58
N ASP A 168 -9.51 -2.33 9.79
CA ASP A 168 -10.52 -2.60 8.76
C ASP A 168 -10.69 -1.31 7.96
N TYR A 169 -10.41 -1.31 6.66
CA TYR A 169 -10.38 -0.10 5.85
C TYR A 169 -11.28 -0.20 4.61
N GLN A 170 -11.72 0.96 4.15
CA GLN A 170 -12.51 1.16 2.94
C GLN A 170 -12.03 2.40 2.22
N LEU A 171 -11.78 2.29 0.93
CA LEU A 171 -11.54 3.42 0.03
C LEU A 171 -12.83 3.70 -0.73
N LEU A 172 -13.37 4.89 -0.52
CA LEU A 172 -14.61 5.36 -1.13
C LEU A 172 -14.33 6.46 -2.16
N ASP A 173 -15.01 6.43 -3.30
CA ASP A 173 -15.14 7.61 -4.16
C ASP A 173 -16.19 8.55 -3.54
N VAL A 174 -15.82 9.82 -3.33
CA VAL A 174 -16.66 10.80 -2.63
C VAL A 174 -17.79 11.34 -3.53
N GLU A 175 -17.64 11.26 -4.85
CA GLU A 175 -18.66 11.74 -5.80
C GLU A 175 -19.77 10.71 -5.99
N THR A 176 -19.42 9.43 -6.06
CA THR A 176 -20.35 8.34 -6.39
C THR A 176 -20.77 7.49 -5.19
N ASP A 177 -20.13 7.67 -4.03
CA ASP A 177 -20.24 6.79 -2.85
C ASP A 177 -19.86 5.32 -3.14
N GLU A 178 -19.13 5.05 -4.22
CA GLU A 178 -18.68 3.71 -4.59
C GLU A 178 -17.51 3.26 -3.69
N ILE A 179 -17.61 2.05 -3.14
CA ILE A 179 -16.49 1.40 -2.46
C ILE A 179 -15.55 0.83 -3.51
N VAL A 180 -14.44 1.52 -3.74
CA VAL A 180 -13.38 1.12 -4.68
C VAL A 180 -12.61 -0.09 -4.16
N GLU A 181 -12.33 -0.11 -2.86
CA GLU A 181 -11.59 -1.19 -2.21
C GLU A 181 -12.01 -1.29 -0.74
N ALA A 182 -12.18 -2.51 -0.24
CA ALA A 182 -12.40 -2.75 1.18
C ALA A 182 -11.67 -4.03 1.60
N ASP A 183 -10.91 -3.97 2.68
CA ASP A 183 -10.19 -5.12 3.23
C ASP A 183 -9.78 -4.84 4.69
N TYR A 184 -9.13 -5.80 5.34
CA TYR A 184 -8.53 -5.63 6.65
C TYR A 184 -7.04 -5.97 6.64
N VAL A 185 -6.27 -5.23 7.44
CA VAL A 185 -4.86 -5.50 7.67
C VAL A 185 -4.58 -5.73 9.14
N GLU A 186 -3.58 -6.55 9.42
CA GLU A 186 -3.07 -6.77 10.75
C GLU A 186 -1.58 -6.42 10.82
N GLY A 187 -1.19 -5.76 11.90
CA GLY A 187 0.18 -5.52 12.27
C GLY A 187 0.44 -6.08 13.66
N ARG A 188 1.57 -6.75 13.82
CA ARG A 188 1.93 -7.42 15.07
C ARG A 188 3.24 -6.87 15.62
N SER A 189 3.33 -6.77 16.94
CA SER A 189 4.57 -6.48 17.66
C SER A 189 4.74 -7.48 18.80
N ARG A 190 5.91 -8.14 18.84
CA ARG A 190 6.27 -9.11 19.87
C ARG A 190 7.17 -8.45 20.91
N ARG A 191 6.91 -8.75 22.18
CA ARG A 191 7.72 -8.36 23.33
C ARG A 191 7.96 -9.55 24.24
N THR A 192 9.14 -9.64 24.80
CA THR A 192 9.54 -10.72 25.72
C THR A 192 9.88 -10.14 27.07
N PHE A 193 9.42 -10.77 28.14
CA PHE A 193 9.70 -10.36 29.52
C PHE A 193 9.72 -11.58 30.43
N VAL A 194 10.39 -11.46 31.57
CA VAL A 194 10.47 -12.53 32.58
C VAL A 194 9.69 -12.08 33.81
N ARG A 195 8.70 -12.87 34.21
CA ARG A 195 7.88 -12.64 35.41
C ARG A 195 8.11 -13.75 36.41
N LEU A 196 8.29 -13.39 37.69
CA LEU A 196 8.28 -14.34 38.79
C LEU A 196 6.85 -14.85 39.04
N PRO A 197 6.69 -16.03 39.70
CA PRO A 197 5.39 -16.49 40.19
C PRO A 197 4.69 -15.49 41.12
N SER A 198 5.45 -14.58 41.75
CA SER A 198 4.92 -13.48 42.58
C SER A 198 4.29 -12.32 41.78
N GLY A 199 4.27 -12.39 40.45
CA GLY A 199 3.76 -11.32 39.58
C GLY A 199 4.79 -10.23 39.25
N LYS A 200 5.93 -10.20 39.94
CA LYS A 200 6.98 -9.18 39.75
C LYS A 200 7.78 -9.45 38.46
N ILE A 201 7.94 -8.42 37.64
CA ILE A 201 8.76 -8.47 36.42
C ILE A 201 10.24 -8.33 36.80
N LEU A 202 11.05 -9.28 36.39
CA LEU A 202 12.46 -9.40 36.76
C LEU A 202 13.40 -8.83 35.70
N GLY A 203 12.97 -8.81 34.43
CA GLY A 203 13.71 -8.23 33.32
C GLY A 203 12.96 -8.31 31.98
N GLY A 204 13.45 -7.57 30.99
CA GLY A 204 12.84 -7.47 29.66
C GLY A 204 11.87 -6.30 29.52
N PHE A 205 10.85 -6.47 28.67
CA PHE A 205 9.86 -5.44 28.39
C PHE A 205 8.90 -5.21 29.58
N ASP A 206 8.65 -3.95 29.93
CA ASP A 206 7.66 -3.58 30.94
C ASP A 206 6.31 -3.29 30.25
N PRO A 207 5.29 -4.16 30.39
CA PRO A 207 3.97 -3.96 29.79
C PRO A 207 3.22 -2.75 30.37
N THR A 208 3.58 -2.29 31.56
CA THR A 208 2.90 -1.14 32.19
C THR A 208 3.35 0.18 31.58
N ARG A 209 4.63 0.27 31.18
CA ARG A 209 5.23 1.50 30.67
C ARG A 209 5.42 1.51 29.15
N GLY A 210 5.66 0.34 28.55
CA GLY A 210 6.00 0.21 27.13
C GLY A 210 4.85 -0.23 26.22
N ALA A 211 3.65 -0.49 26.75
CA ALA A 211 2.51 -0.96 25.94
C ALA A 211 2.20 0.00 24.77
N THR A 212 2.25 1.31 25.01
CA THR A 212 2.03 2.33 23.98
C THR A 212 3.02 2.19 22.82
N ASP A 213 4.31 1.97 23.11
CA ASP A 213 5.34 1.83 22.09
C ASP A 213 5.18 0.55 21.27
N ALA A 214 4.81 -0.56 21.93
CA ALA A 214 4.54 -1.82 21.25
C ALA A 214 3.31 -1.74 20.33
N ILE A 215 2.25 -1.04 20.77
CA ILE A 215 1.05 -0.78 19.96
C ILE A 215 1.36 0.15 18.80
N ASN A 216 2.18 1.19 19.02
CA ASN A 216 2.61 2.08 17.94
C ASN A 216 3.39 1.30 16.88
N GLN A 217 4.30 0.40 17.28
CA GLN A 217 5.02 -0.44 16.34
C GLN A 217 4.09 -1.41 15.60
N ALA A 218 3.14 -2.04 16.29
CA ALA A 218 2.14 -2.90 15.66
C ALA A 218 1.28 -2.11 14.64
N SER A 219 0.88 -0.88 14.98
CA SER A 219 0.13 0.01 14.09
C SER A 219 0.94 0.37 12.84
N ILE A 220 2.22 0.69 13.00
CA ILE A 220 3.13 0.92 11.88
C ILE A 220 3.26 -0.31 10.99
N ASN A 221 3.34 -1.50 11.57
CA ASN A 221 3.40 -2.74 10.77
C ASN A 221 2.11 -2.97 9.98
N ALA A 222 0.95 -2.72 10.59
CA ALA A 222 -0.35 -2.79 9.90
C ALA A 222 -0.40 -1.80 8.72
N LEU A 223 0.09 -0.58 8.95
CA LEU A 223 0.19 0.47 7.94
C LEU A 223 1.06 0.11 6.77
N LYS A 224 2.22 -0.52 7.00
CA LYS A 224 3.09 -0.97 5.92
C LYS A 224 2.36 -1.92 4.99
N VAL A 225 1.56 -2.83 5.54
CA VAL A 225 0.71 -3.74 4.76
C VAL A 225 -0.38 -2.97 4.01
N LEU A 226 -1.11 -2.09 4.68
CA LEU A 226 -2.16 -1.26 4.08
C LEU A 226 -1.64 -0.46 2.90
N ALA A 227 -0.57 0.28 3.14
CA ALA A 227 0.15 1.08 2.16
C ALA A 227 0.60 0.27 0.95
N ASN A 228 1.12 -0.94 1.20
CA ASN A 228 1.57 -1.84 0.16
C ASN A 228 0.41 -2.39 -0.68
N ARG A 229 -0.69 -2.80 -0.03
CA ARG A 229 -1.89 -3.26 -0.74
C ARG A 229 -2.50 -2.15 -1.58
N LEU A 230 -2.76 -0.97 -1.00
CA LEU A 230 -3.30 0.19 -1.72
C LEU A 230 -2.37 0.63 -2.86
N GLY A 231 -1.06 0.68 -2.61
CA GLY A 231 -0.08 1.04 -3.64
C GLY A 231 -0.03 0.05 -4.80
N ASN A 232 -0.19 -1.25 -4.53
CA ASN A 232 -0.22 -2.28 -5.58
C ASN A 232 -1.56 -2.27 -6.35
N LYS A 233 -2.67 -2.05 -5.65
CA LYS A 233 -4.03 -1.98 -6.21
C LYS A 233 -4.31 -0.72 -7.03
N LEU A 234 -3.61 0.37 -6.72
CA LEU A 234 -3.77 1.66 -7.41
C LEU A 234 -2.41 2.07 -7.99
N PRO A 235 -2.03 1.46 -9.13
CA PRO A 235 -0.76 1.78 -9.74
C PRO A 235 -0.81 3.19 -10.35
N ILE A 236 0.36 3.83 -10.38
CA ILE A 236 0.50 5.18 -10.91
C ILE A 236 0.96 5.08 -12.35
N GLY A 237 0.31 5.85 -13.22
CA GLY A 237 0.74 5.93 -14.61
C GLY A 237 1.37 7.28 -14.99
N ALA A 238 2.04 7.28 -16.13
CA ALA A 238 2.61 8.44 -16.79
C ALA A 238 2.67 8.19 -18.30
N GLN A 239 2.82 9.26 -19.08
CA GLN A 239 3.07 9.15 -20.51
C GLN A 239 4.57 9.08 -20.77
N VAL A 240 4.98 8.20 -21.69
CA VAL A 240 6.35 8.12 -22.18
C VAL A 240 6.55 9.23 -23.22
N VAL A 241 7.34 10.24 -22.85
CA VAL A 241 7.58 11.43 -23.70
C VAL A 241 8.59 11.14 -24.80
N GLY A 242 9.47 10.16 -24.58
CA GLY A 242 10.44 9.76 -25.60
C GLY A 242 11.40 8.69 -25.11
N ILE A 243 11.99 8.00 -26.09
CA ILE A 243 13.00 6.97 -25.89
C ILE A 243 14.26 7.32 -26.69
N ARG A 244 15.42 7.05 -26.09
CA ARG A 244 16.72 7.17 -26.73
C ARG A 244 17.61 6.01 -26.33
N GLY A 245 17.81 5.08 -27.25
CA GLY A 245 18.51 3.82 -26.97
C GLY A 245 17.75 3.04 -25.90
N SER A 246 18.42 2.68 -24.80
CA SER A 246 17.78 2.01 -23.66
C SER A 246 17.17 2.95 -22.63
N ARG A 247 17.22 4.28 -22.84
CA ARG A 247 16.68 5.26 -21.88
C ARG A 247 15.32 5.77 -22.33
N PHE A 248 14.45 6.05 -21.38
CA PHE A 248 13.15 6.67 -21.62
C PHE A 248 12.92 7.85 -20.66
N ALA A 249 12.01 8.75 -21.03
CA ALA A 249 11.56 9.86 -20.20
C ALA A 249 10.05 9.79 -19.98
N LEU A 250 9.61 10.15 -18.77
CA LEU A 250 8.19 10.26 -18.40
C LEU A 250 7.84 11.71 -18.07
N ASP A 251 6.58 12.08 -18.32
CA ASP A 251 6.03 13.40 -18.04
C ASP A 251 5.68 13.63 -16.56
N LYS A 252 5.89 12.63 -15.70
CA LYS A 252 5.62 12.65 -14.26
C LYS A 252 6.87 12.35 -13.43
N GLY A 253 6.93 12.87 -12.21
CA GLY A 253 7.98 12.67 -11.23
C GLY A 253 7.43 12.34 -9.83
N LYS A 254 8.23 12.67 -8.80
CA LYS A 254 7.91 12.42 -7.39
C LYS A 254 6.70 13.19 -6.90
N GLU A 255 6.50 14.40 -7.41
CA GLU A 255 5.35 15.24 -7.03
C GLU A 255 4.03 14.64 -7.52
N GLU A 256 4.06 13.94 -8.64
CA GLU A 256 2.90 13.30 -9.27
C GLU A 256 2.70 11.84 -8.82
N GLY A 257 3.57 11.35 -7.92
CA GLY A 257 3.35 10.13 -7.15
C GLY A 257 4.36 9.00 -7.41
N PHE A 258 5.29 9.16 -8.35
CA PHE A 258 6.36 8.19 -8.52
C PHE A 258 7.26 8.15 -7.29
N MET A 259 7.31 7.01 -6.61
CA MET A 259 8.12 6.82 -5.43
C MET A 259 9.46 6.20 -5.79
N GLY A 260 10.55 6.66 -5.16
CA GLY A 260 11.85 5.99 -5.17
C GLY A 260 12.33 5.51 -6.54
N GLN A 261 13.27 4.57 -6.57
CA GLN A 261 13.54 3.82 -7.78
C GLN A 261 12.51 2.70 -7.85
N GLN A 262 11.77 2.58 -8.96
CA GLN A 262 10.70 1.58 -9.09
C GLN A 262 10.64 0.99 -10.50
N THR A 263 9.99 -0.16 -10.62
CA THR A 263 9.77 -0.84 -11.89
C THR A 263 8.46 -0.37 -12.50
N ILE A 264 8.46 -0.17 -13.82
CA ILE A 264 7.30 0.22 -14.60
C ILE A 264 7.11 -0.75 -15.77
N ILE A 265 5.88 -0.80 -16.27
CA ILE A 265 5.53 -1.50 -17.50
C ILE A 265 5.07 -0.45 -18.50
N MET A 266 5.72 -0.44 -19.65
CA MET A 266 5.35 0.40 -20.78
C MET A 266 4.37 -0.39 -21.66
N TYR A 267 3.29 0.26 -22.07
CA TYR A 267 2.26 -0.32 -22.90
C TYR A 267 1.70 0.71 -23.87
N THR A 268 1.04 0.23 -24.91
CA THR A 268 0.33 1.04 -25.90
C THR A 268 -0.99 0.35 -26.21
N GLU A 269 -1.91 1.09 -26.81
CA GLU A 269 -3.15 0.54 -27.31
C GLU A 269 -2.94 0.11 -28.77
N ASP A 270 -3.21 -1.17 -29.06
CA ASP A 270 -3.28 -1.69 -30.42
C ASP A 270 -4.69 -2.24 -30.68
N MET A 271 -5.41 -1.63 -31.62
CA MET A 271 -6.79 -1.98 -31.99
C MET A 271 -7.78 -2.10 -30.80
N GLY A 272 -7.64 -1.26 -29.77
CA GLY A 272 -8.48 -1.30 -28.58
C GLY A 272 -8.02 -2.29 -27.50
N ILE A 273 -6.84 -2.89 -27.66
CA ILE A 273 -6.23 -3.81 -26.70
C ILE A 273 -4.96 -3.17 -26.16
N ASP A 274 -4.87 -3.03 -24.83
CA ASP A 274 -3.65 -2.56 -24.17
C ASP A 274 -2.59 -3.66 -24.16
N VAL A 275 -1.49 -3.43 -24.88
CA VAL A 275 -0.42 -4.42 -25.09
C VAL A 275 0.88 -4.01 -24.38
N PRO A 276 1.47 -4.89 -23.54
CA PRO A 276 2.70 -4.60 -22.82
C PRO A 276 3.93 -4.66 -23.75
N LEU A 277 4.59 -3.52 -23.94
CA LEU A 277 5.76 -3.40 -24.82
C LEU A 277 7.07 -3.76 -24.11
N ALA A 278 7.25 -3.29 -22.87
CA ALA A 278 8.53 -3.39 -22.19
C ALA A 278 8.44 -3.14 -20.67
N VAL A 279 9.41 -3.66 -19.93
CA VAL A 279 9.65 -3.34 -18.52
C VAL A 279 10.79 -2.34 -18.41
N GLY A 280 10.59 -1.30 -17.62
CA GLY A 280 11.57 -0.27 -17.36
C GLY A 280 11.84 -0.06 -15.87
N GLU A 281 13.04 0.42 -15.55
CA GLU A 281 13.41 0.93 -14.24
C GLU A 281 13.43 2.45 -14.28
N VAL A 282 12.57 3.09 -13.49
CA VAL A 282 12.44 4.55 -13.46
C VAL A 282 13.19 5.14 -12.27
N HIS A 283 13.84 6.28 -12.52
CA HIS A 283 14.47 7.15 -11.55
C HIS A 283 13.73 8.50 -11.55
N PRO A 284 12.79 8.70 -10.62
CA PRO A 284 11.94 9.89 -10.60
C PRO A 284 12.67 11.17 -10.22
N GLY A 285 12.55 12.19 -11.08
CA GLY A 285 12.87 13.57 -10.74
C GLY A 285 11.70 14.26 -10.04
N ALA A 286 11.73 15.59 -9.89
CA ALA A 286 10.65 16.32 -9.22
C ALA A 286 9.32 16.21 -9.99
N HIS A 287 9.32 16.61 -11.26
CA HIS A 287 8.13 16.65 -12.15
C HIS A 287 8.27 15.79 -13.41
N LYS A 288 9.49 15.33 -13.72
CA LYS A 288 9.79 14.48 -14.86
C LYS A 288 10.67 13.35 -14.38
N SER A 289 10.48 12.17 -14.95
CA SER A 289 11.29 11.01 -14.63
C SER A 289 12.10 10.56 -15.83
N SER A 290 13.21 9.89 -15.55
CA SER A 290 13.98 9.20 -16.59
C SER A 290 14.22 7.77 -16.14
N GLY A 291 14.31 6.86 -17.08
CA GLY A 291 14.50 5.44 -16.76
C GLY A 291 15.32 4.72 -17.79
N LYS A 292 15.51 3.42 -17.54
CA LYS A 292 16.15 2.49 -18.45
C LYS A 292 15.27 1.28 -18.68
N ILE A 293 15.13 0.88 -19.94
CA ILE A 293 14.45 -0.35 -20.34
C ILE A 293 15.29 -1.52 -19.84
N ILE A 294 14.64 -2.45 -19.13
CA ILE A 294 15.26 -3.67 -18.59
C ILE A 294 15.06 -4.81 -19.59
N LYS A 295 13.81 -4.99 -20.05
CA LYS A 295 13.39 -6.11 -20.90
C LYS A 295 12.30 -5.63 -21.85
N TRP A 296 12.37 -6.02 -23.11
CA TRP A 296 11.29 -5.85 -24.09
C TRP A 296 10.40 -7.09 -24.07
N SER A 297 9.14 -6.93 -24.47
CA SER A 297 8.24 -8.06 -24.63
C SER A 297 8.80 -9.08 -25.61
N THR A 298 8.67 -10.35 -25.24
CA THR A 298 9.07 -11.50 -26.06
C THR A 298 7.86 -12.16 -26.73
N ASP A 299 6.67 -11.57 -26.57
CA ASP A 299 5.45 -12.04 -27.21
C ASP A 299 5.62 -12.03 -28.75
N PRO A 300 5.45 -13.18 -29.42
CA PRO A 300 5.51 -13.26 -30.88
C PRO A 300 4.54 -12.31 -31.60
N GLU A 301 3.37 -12.02 -31.01
CA GLU A 301 2.35 -11.15 -31.61
C GLU A 301 2.78 -9.69 -31.60
N LEU A 302 3.56 -9.27 -30.60
CA LEU A 302 4.04 -7.89 -30.44
C LEU A 302 5.39 -7.63 -31.10
N LYS A 303 5.97 -8.63 -31.77
CA LYS A 303 7.35 -8.56 -32.26
C LYS A 303 7.58 -7.41 -33.24
N GLU A 304 6.66 -7.20 -34.18
CA GLU A 304 6.76 -6.10 -35.16
C GLU A 304 6.69 -4.74 -34.48
N LEU A 305 5.72 -4.58 -33.57
CA LEU A 305 5.50 -3.38 -32.79
C LEU A 305 6.70 -3.03 -31.91
N VAL A 306 7.31 -4.04 -31.28
CA VAL A 306 8.51 -3.89 -30.44
C VAL A 306 9.74 -3.50 -31.28
N GLU A 307 9.91 -4.05 -32.50
CA GLU A 307 11.01 -3.67 -33.38
C GLU A 307 10.84 -2.26 -33.96
N GLU A 308 9.60 -1.85 -34.25
CA GLU A 308 9.28 -0.47 -34.63
C GLU A 308 9.61 0.49 -33.48
N ALA A 309 9.18 0.17 -32.25
CA ALA A 309 9.45 0.96 -31.06
C ALA A 309 10.95 1.12 -30.75
N LYS A 310 11.78 0.13 -31.12
CA LYS A 310 13.25 0.20 -30.97
C LYS A 310 13.93 1.05 -32.05
N SER A 311 13.37 1.06 -33.26
CA SER A 311 14.02 1.64 -34.44
C SER A 311 13.57 3.07 -34.76
N ASP A 312 12.32 3.43 -34.44
CA ASP A 312 11.75 4.76 -34.67
C ASP A 312 11.75 5.60 -33.37
N PRO A 313 12.59 6.65 -33.28
CA PRO A 313 12.63 7.55 -32.12
C PRO A 313 11.31 8.31 -31.86
N THR A 314 10.45 8.41 -32.88
CA THR A 314 9.17 9.14 -32.82
C THR A 314 7.99 8.24 -32.47
N PHE A 315 8.18 6.91 -32.47
CA PHE A 315 7.14 5.92 -32.19
C PHE A 315 6.33 6.25 -30.94
N MET A 316 7.03 6.60 -29.85
CA MET A 316 6.43 6.83 -28.54
C MET A 316 5.47 8.03 -28.52
N ALA A 317 5.78 9.06 -29.32
CA ALA A 317 4.95 10.24 -29.47
C ALA A 317 3.78 10.02 -30.44
N ARG A 318 3.92 9.10 -31.41
CA ARG A 318 2.89 8.76 -32.40
C ARG A 318 1.84 7.79 -31.85
N ASN A 319 2.28 6.78 -31.11
CA ASN A 319 1.44 5.66 -30.65
C ASN A 319 1.07 5.77 -29.16
N GLU A 320 1.09 6.98 -28.61
CA GLU A 320 0.71 7.28 -27.21
C GLU A 320 1.15 6.21 -26.22
N VAL A 321 2.47 6.06 -26.03
CA VAL A 321 2.97 5.01 -25.13
C VAL A 321 2.85 5.48 -23.68
N PHE A 322 2.28 4.62 -22.86
CA PHE A 322 2.07 4.86 -21.45
C PHE A 322 2.98 3.98 -20.60
N ALA A 323 3.20 4.39 -19.37
CA ALA A 323 3.99 3.68 -18.38
C ALA A 323 3.20 3.58 -17.09
N VAL A 324 3.05 2.38 -16.54
CA VAL A 324 2.38 2.13 -15.26
C VAL A 324 3.35 1.51 -14.26
N SER A 325 3.31 1.95 -13.00
CA SER A 325 4.13 1.36 -11.94
C SER A 325 3.73 -0.08 -11.71
N ASN A 326 4.68 -1.00 -11.76
CA ASN A 326 4.42 -2.39 -11.39
C ASN A 326 4.90 -2.66 -9.97
N GLY A 327 3.93 -2.72 -9.06
CA GLY A 327 4.17 -2.92 -7.64
C GLY A 327 4.64 -1.67 -6.91
N MET A 328 4.73 -1.80 -5.59
CA MET A 328 5.23 -0.76 -4.71
C MET A 328 6.75 -0.94 -4.49
N PRO A 329 7.57 0.11 -4.67
CA PRO A 329 8.94 0.10 -4.21
C PRO A 329 8.95 0.12 -2.68
N THR A 330 9.92 -0.54 -2.07
CA THR A 330 10.13 -0.43 -0.62
C THR A 330 10.50 1.01 -0.29
N PRO A 331 9.72 1.72 0.56
CA PRO A 331 10.10 3.03 1.04
C PRO A 331 11.45 2.98 1.76
N PRO A 332 12.43 3.86 1.44
CA PRO A 332 13.74 3.83 2.09
C PRO A 332 13.63 3.96 3.61
N GLU A 333 12.69 4.78 4.10
CA GLU A 333 12.45 4.99 5.52
C GLU A 333 12.00 3.72 6.25
N TRP A 334 11.38 2.77 5.55
CA TRP A 334 10.94 1.52 6.16
C TRP A 334 12.11 0.60 6.52
N GLU A 335 13.22 0.70 5.79
CA GLU A 335 14.44 -0.08 6.03
C GLU A 335 15.32 0.52 7.13
N THR A 336 15.21 1.82 7.39
CA THR A 336 16.06 2.53 8.37
C THR A 336 15.38 2.74 9.71
N ASN A 337 14.10 3.12 9.74
CA ASN A 337 13.45 3.62 10.96
C ASN A 337 12.76 2.52 11.79
N TYR A 338 12.67 1.29 11.27
CA TYR A 338 11.94 0.20 11.92
C TYR A 338 12.70 -1.12 11.95
N LYS A 339 14.05 -1.07 11.90
CA LYS A 339 14.87 -2.21 12.27
C LYS A 339 14.88 -2.29 13.80
N ASP A 340 14.43 -3.43 14.32
CA ASP A 340 14.62 -3.81 15.73
C ASP A 340 16.10 -4.07 16.01
#